data_AF-A0A0C1UPT6-F1
#
_entry.id   AF-A0A0C1UPT6-F1
#
_cell.length_a   1.000
_cell.length_b   1.000
_cell.length_c   1.000
_cell.angle_alpha   90.00
_cell.angle_beta   90.00
_cell.angle_gamma   90.00
#
_symmetry.space_group_name_H-M   'P 1'
#
loop_
_entity.id
_entity.type
_entity.pdbx_description
1 polymer ?
#
loop_
_entity_poly.entity_id
_entity_poly.type
_entity_poly.pdbx_seq_one_letter_code
_entity_poly.pdbx_strand_id
1 'polypeptide(L)'
;MRTELTKDEKEILEKLRNIFLSQEKQTQPYWKSEAELSIYDKVFGERIRWKWQSVLRELSLLDWIPPKSHLIDWGCGSGIAARTFYGWALKNNFQLLSCFFWDYSSLAMRYAQAAFSSECPNIATKELNLSQIPKPFILLLSHVIGELTEKYMDEMLTIAKKAEAILWVEPAKKEYSKKIIELREVLKEKFWVVAPCLHQQKCQMLNQEKNWCHFFASVPRHVFHSSFWSHIQNLLGIDLRSVAYSYLVMDSRKTQMEYGNLFRIIGTVRNYKAYSELLCCSATGELQPKRYLHRYNPWLFKSIKKGGEISTLAKSSGENPPMCVLLEKSQNKSELIG
;
A
#
# COMPACT_ATOMS: atom_id res chain seq x y z
N MET A 1 -1.31 20.29 20.16
CA MET A 1 -0.35 19.23 19.77
C MET A 1 1.05 19.84 19.76
N ARG A 2 2.06 19.11 20.25
CA ARG A 2 3.45 19.58 20.25
C ARG A 2 3.90 19.83 18.79
N THR A 3 4.39 21.04 18.51
CA THR A 3 4.74 21.48 17.15
C THR A 3 6.17 21.13 16.76
N GLU A 4 7.01 20.76 17.71
CA GLU A 4 8.44 20.51 17.50
C GLU A 4 8.90 19.20 18.15
N LEU A 5 9.85 18.55 17.47
CA LEU A 5 10.57 17.37 17.97
C LEU A 5 11.60 17.75 19.02
N THR A 6 11.76 16.91 20.04
CA THR A 6 12.90 17.00 20.96
C THR A 6 14.22 16.70 20.22
N LYS A 7 15.36 17.04 20.86
CA LYS A 7 16.68 16.68 20.33
C LYS A 7 16.81 15.17 20.14
N ASP A 8 16.42 14.39 21.15
CA ASP A 8 16.48 12.93 21.12
C ASP A 8 15.60 12.33 20.02
N GLU A 9 14.39 12.87 19.81
CA GLU A 9 13.50 12.42 18.72
C GLU A 9 14.12 12.65 17.33
N LYS A 10 14.84 13.77 17.15
CA LYS A 10 15.56 14.06 15.90
C LYS A 10 16.68 13.06 15.66
N GLU A 11 17.52 12.81 16.67
CA GLU A 11 18.62 11.85 16.60
C GLU A 11 18.13 10.43 16.28
N ILE A 12 17.01 10.02 16.90
CA ILE A 12 16.38 8.73 16.60
C ILE A 12 15.95 8.66 15.12
N LEU A 13 15.28 9.69 14.61
CA LEU A 13 14.79 9.70 13.23
C LEU A 13 15.93 9.68 12.20
N GLU A 14 17.01 10.41 12.45
CA GLU A 14 18.21 10.39 11.61
C GLU A 14 18.88 9.02 11.63
N LYS A 15 19.04 8.42 12.82
CA LYS A 15 19.55 7.05 12.98
C LYS A 15 18.71 6.04 12.17
N LEU A 16 17.39 6.05 12.35
CA LEU A 16 16.48 5.14 11.64
C LEU A 16 16.54 5.37 10.13
N ARG A 17 16.58 6.63 9.68
CA ARG A 17 16.74 6.96 8.27
C ARG A 17 18.02 6.36 7.69
N ASN A 18 19.15 6.49 8.38
CA ASN A 18 20.43 5.97 7.92
C ASN A 18 20.38 4.44 7.78
N ILE A 19 19.75 3.75 8.74
CA ILE A 19 19.52 2.30 8.67
C ILE A 19 18.70 1.94 7.41
N PHE A 20 17.59 2.63 7.15
CA PHE A 20 16.71 2.33 6.00
C PHE A 20 17.31 2.69 4.63
N LEU A 21 18.27 3.61 4.60
CA LEU A 21 19.02 3.96 3.40
C LEU A 21 20.22 3.04 3.17
N SER A 22 20.73 2.40 4.23
CA SER A 22 21.78 1.39 4.10
C SER A 22 21.28 0.20 3.27
N GLN A 23 22.18 -0.39 2.46
CA GLN A 23 21.88 -1.61 1.72
C GLN A 23 22.12 -2.87 2.58
N GLU A 24 22.61 -2.70 3.81
CA GLU A 24 22.93 -3.80 4.72
C GLU A 24 21.68 -4.33 5.39
N LYS A 25 21.41 -5.63 5.20
CA LYS A 25 20.32 -6.31 5.90
C LYS A 25 20.71 -6.50 7.36
N GLN A 26 19.90 -5.95 8.26
CA GLN A 26 20.11 -6.10 9.69
C GLN A 26 19.81 -7.55 10.09
N THR A 27 20.78 -8.21 10.72
CA THR A 27 20.63 -9.59 11.22
C THR A 27 20.06 -9.64 12.63
N GLN A 28 19.94 -8.49 13.31
CA GLN A 28 19.37 -8.33 14.64
C GLN A 28 18.33 -7.21 14.67
N PRO A 29 17.35 -7.27 15.59
CA PRO A 29 16.40 -6.17 15.80
C PRO A 29 17.12 -4.84 16.07
N TYR A 30 16.82 -3.80 15.29
CA TYR A 30 17.42 -2.48 15.46
C TYR A 30 16.66 -1.58 16.46
N TRP A 31 15.45 -1.99 16.90
CA TRP A 31 14.66 -1.30 17.92
C TRP A 31 15.29 -1.46 19.30
N LYS A 32 15.68 -0.35 19.93
CA LYS A 32 16.28 -0.37 21.27
C LYS A 32 15.36 0.15 22.38
N SER A 33 14.28 0.85 22.04
CA SER A 33 13.34 1.38 23.03
C SER A 33 11.94 1.64 22.43
N GLU A 34 10.93 1.72 23.29
CA GLU A 34 9.56 2.10 22.86
C GLU A 34 9.51 3.54 22.32
N ALA A 35 10.41 4.42 22.77
CA ALA A 35 10.53 5.77 22.24
C ALA A 35 10.89 5.76 20.75
N GLU A 36 11.75 4.83 20.32
CA GLU A 36 12.10 4.68 18.90
C GLU A 36 10.92 4.26 18.04
N LEU A 37 10.14 3.29 18.52
CA LEU A 37 8.91 2.86 17.85
C LEU A 37 7.86 3.97 17.85
N SER A 38 7.74 4.73 18.95
CA SER A 38 6.79 5.83 19.04
C SER A 38 7.07 6.93 18.03
N ILE A 39 8.33 7.38 17.92
CA ILE A 39 8.67 8.43 16.96
C ILE A 39 8.69 7.92 15.52
N TYR A 40 9.10 6.66 15.31
CA TYR A 40 8.94 6.00 14.01
C TYR A 40 7.47 5.99 13.60
N ASP A 41 6.58 5.59 14.49
CA ASP A 41 5.15 5.47 14.20
C ASP A 41 4.53 6.80 13.79
N LYS A 42 4.86 7.86 14.53
CA LYS A 42 4.41 9.24 14.26
C LYS A 42 4.86 9.77 12.89
N VAL A 43 5.99 9.29 12.35
CA VAL A 43 6.62 9.85 11.15
C VAL A 43 6.61 8.87 9.99
N PHE A 44 7.39 7.78 10.09
CA PHE A 44 7.49 6.77 9.04
C PHE A 44 6.23 5.91 8.99
N GLY A 45 5.69 5.52 10.15
CA GLY A 45 4.41 4.82 10.27
C GLY A 45 3.29 5.60 9.58
N GLU A 46 3.12 6.88 9.90
CA GLU A 46 2.09 7.72 9.26
C GLU A 46 2.25 7.83 7.73
N ARG A 47 3.48 7.88 7.20
CA ARG A 47 3.71 7.81 5.75
C ARG A 47 3.33 6.46 5.15
N ILE A 48 3.55 5.37 5.89
CA ILE A 48 3.13 4.02 5.51
C ILE A 48 1.59 3.92 5.55
N ARG A 49 0.94 4.54 6.54
CA ARG A 49 -0.52 4.64 6.65
C ARG A 49 -1.14 5.24 5.38
N TRP A 50 -0.59 6.31 4.83
CA TRP A 50 -1.10 6.91 3.58
C TRP A 50 -1.02 5.96 2.37
N LYS A 51 0.02 5.13 2.30
CA LYS A 51 0.14 4.08 1.26
C LYS A 51 -0.94 3.03 1.42
N TRP A 52 -1.13 2.52 2.63
CA TRP A 52 -2.18 1.56 2.94
C TRP A 52 -3.58 2.12 2.66
N GLN A 53 -3.86 3.35 3.10
CA GLN A 53 -5.13 4.04 2.79
C GLN A 53 -5.38 4.12 1.29
N SER A 54 -4.34 4.41 0.49
CA SER A 54 -4.47 4.45 -0.96
C SER A 54 -4.77 3.08 -1.56
N VAL A 55 -4.13 2.01 -1.08
CA VAL A 55 -4.44 0.62 -1.48
C VAL A 55 -5.89 0.25 -1.13
N LEU A 56 -6.31 0.51 0.11
CA LEU A 56 -7.64 0.15 0.61
C LEU A 56 -8.76 0.93 -0.09
N ARG A 57 -8.49 2.18 -0.50
CA ARG A 57 -9.38 2.95 -1.36
C ARG A 57 -9.56 2.28 -2.72
N GLU A 58 -8.48 1.85 -3.37
CA GLU A 58 -8.55 1.12 -4.64
C GLU A 58 -9.31 -0.20 -4.48
N LEU A 59 -9.11 -0.95 -3.40
CA LEU A 59 -9.89 -2.16 -3.13
C LEU A 59 -11.38 -1.87 -2.94
N SER A 60 -11.70 -0.72 -2.34
CA SER A 60 -13.09 -0.29 -2.19
C SER A 60 -13.75 0.12 -3.51
N LEU A 61 -12.97 0.58 -4.49
CA LEU A 61 -13.44 0.89 -5.84
C LEU A 61 -13.65 -0.39 -6.68
N LEU A 62 -12.92 -1.44 -6.32
CA LEU A 62 -13.08 -2.79 -6.87
C LEU A 62 -14.11 -3.61 -6.08
N ASP A 63 -14.90 -2.99 -5.20
CA ASP A 63 -15.89 -3.68 -4.35
C ASP A 63 -15.35 -4.96 -3.67
N TRP A 64 -14.04 -5.00 -3.37
CA TRP A 64 -13.43 -6.16 -2.76
C TRP A 64 -13.83 -6.25 -1.29
N ILE A 65 -14.37 -7.40 -0.90
CA ILE A 65 -14.79 -7.68 0.47
C ILE A 65 -13.79 -8.68 1.08
N PRO A 66 -13.07 -8.34 2.16
CA PRO A 66 -12.15 -9.25 2.81
C PRO A 66 -12.87 -10.48 3.37
N PRO A 67 -12.22 -11.66 3.43
CA PRO A 67 -12.81 -12.82 4.09
C PRO A 67 -12.96 -12.56 5.59
N LYS A 68 -14.02 -13.11 6.21
CA LYS A 68 -14.18 -13.10 7.67
C LYS A 68 -13.13 -14.02 8.30
N SER A 69 -12.04 -13.42 8.77
CA SER A 69 -10.82 -14.14 9.13
C SER A 69 -10.07 -13.47 10.27
N HIS A 70 -9.07 -14.16 10.82
CA HIS A 70 -8.03 -13.55 11.64
C HIS A 70 -7.15 -12.63 10.78
N LEU A 71 -6.60 -11.57 11.36
CA LEU A 71 -5.60 -10.72 10.71
C LEU A 71 -4.23 -11.11 11.24
N ILE A 72 -3.25 -11.27 10.36
CA ILE A 72 -1.84 -11.44 10.72
C ILE A 72 -1.05 -10.28 10.12
N ASP A 73 -0.42 -9.48 10.96
CA ASP A 73 0.56 -8.46 10.58
C ASP A 73 1.96 -9.03 10.78
N TRP A 74 2.62 -9.41 9.68
CA TRP A 74 3.91 -10.10 9.69
C TRP A 74 5.02 -9.13 9.32
N GLY A 75 6.01 -8.99 10.21
CA GLY A 75 6.94 -7.84 10.19
C GLY A 75 6.23 -6.58 10.67
N CYS A 76 5.49 -6.68 11.79
CA CYS A 76 4.50 -5.68 12.14
C CYS A 76 5.07 -4.31 12.50
N GLY A 77 6.32 -4.21 12.96
CA GLY A 77 6.90 -2.93 13.38
C GLY A 77 6.01 -2.20 14.39
N SER A 78 5.47 -1.04 14.01
CA SER A 78 4.54 -0.26 14.85
C SER A 78 3.07 -0.71 14.77
N GLY A 79 2.76 -1.76 14.00
CA GLY A 79 1.40 -2.25 13.76
C GLY A 79 0.54 -1.35 12.88
N ILE A 80 1.16 -0.44 12.11
CA ILE A 80 0.43 0.55 11.32
C ILE A 80 -0.40 -0.09 10.20
N ALA A 81 0.08 -1.20 9.62
CA ALA A 81 -0.62 -1.92 8.57
C ALA A 81 -1.93 -2.51 9.11
N ALA A 82 -1.86 -3.27 10.21
CA ALA A 82 -3.03 -3.79 10.90
C ALA A 82 -4.02 -2.71 11.31
N ARG A 83 -3.55 -1.64 11.98
CA ARG A 83 -4.42 -0.53 12.43
C ARG A 83 -5.16 0.11 11.26
N THR A 84 -4.46 0.35 10.17
CA THR A 84 -5.05 0.97 8.97
C THR A 84 -6.04 0.05 8.27
N PHE A 85 -5.71 -1.23 8.13
CA PHE A 85 -6.61 -2.23 7.57
C PHE A 85 -7.87 -2.39 8.42
N TYR A 86 -7.72 -2.53 9.74
CA TYR A 86 -8.86 -2.69 10.66
C TYR A 86 -9.77 -1.46 10.66
N GLY A 87 -9.21 -0.24 10.71
CA GLY A 87 -10.01 0.98 10.63
C GLY A 87 -10.83 1.07 9.34
N TRP A 88 -10.24 0.65 8.20
CA TRP A 88 -10.97 0.54 6.94
C TRP A 88 -12.05 -0.55 6.97
N ALA A 89 -11.73 -1.73 7.51
CA ALA A 89 -12.67 -2.84 7.63
C ALA A 89 -13.89 -2.46 8.48
N LEU A 90 -13.65 -1.84 9.64
CA LEU A 90 -14.69 -1.36 10.54
C LEU A 90 -15.60 -0.34 9.85
N LYS A 91 -15.02 0.65 9.14
CA LYS A 91 -15.79 1.66 8.40
C LYS A 91 -16.70 1.06 7.31
N ASN A 92 -16.35 -0.10 6.77
CA ASN A 92 -17.14 -0.81 5.76
C ASN A 92 -17.93 -2.00 6.35
N ASN A 93 -18.05 -2.11 7.67
CA ASN A 93 -18.76 -3.19 8.37
C ASN A 93 -18.24 -4.61 8.06
N PHE A 94 -16.96 -4.74 7.73
CA PHE A 94 -16.32 -6.05 7.54
C PHE A 94 -15.91 -6.65 8.88
N GLN A 95 -16.23 -7.93 9.08
CA GLN A 95 -15.96 -8.64 10.33
C GLN A 95 -14.57 -9.30 10.30
N LEU A 96 -13.73 -8.95 11.29
CA LEU A 96 -12.47 -9.65 11.57
C LEU A 96 -12.55 -10.36 12.93
N LEU A 97 -11.88 -11.50 13.05
CA LEU A 97 -11.98 -12.36 14.25
C LEU A 97 -11.04 -11.92 15.37
N SER A 98 -9.76 -11.72 15.06
CA SER A 98 -8.73 -11.22 15.98
C SER A 98 -7.54 -10.73 15.17
N CYS A 99 -6.62 -10.01 15.80
CA CYS A 99 -5.37 -9.54 15.19
C CYS A 99 -4.16 -10.23 15.83
N PHE A 100 -3.25 -10.74 15.01
CA PHE A 100 -2.01 -11.36 15.43
C PHE A 100 -0.83 -10.57 14.89
N PHE A 101 0.18 -10.35 15.73
CA PHE A 101 1.37 -9.58 15.40
C PHE A 101 2.60 -10.46 15.43
N TRP A 102 3.45 -10.35 14.42
CA TRP A 102 4.73 -11.02 14.37
C TRP A 102 5.83 -10.05 13.94
N ASP A 103 6.95 -10.06 14.65
CA ASP A 103 8.18 -9.35 14.32
C ASP A 103 9.36 -10.08 14.97
N TYR A 104 10.58 -9.92 14.45
CA TYR A 104 11.78 -10.40 15.14
C TYR A 104 11.97 -9.70 16.49
N SER A 105 11.48 -8.47 16.61
CA SER A 105 11.53 -7.69 17.83
C SER A 105 10.29 -7.93 18.69
N SER A 106 10.47 -8.56 19.86
CA SER A 106 9.41 -8.64 20.89
C SER A 106 8.97 -7.24 21.36
N LEU A 107 9.86 -6.26 21.30
CA LEU A 107 9.55 -4.86 21.59
C LEU A 107 8.57 -4.28 20.56
N ALA A 108 8.78 -4.54 19.28
CA ALA A 108 7.86 -4.14 18.21
C ALA A 108 6.50 -4.82 18.35
N MET A 109 6.46 -6.13 18.62
CA MET A 109 5.21 -6.87 18.82
C MET A 109 4.40 -6.31 20.01
N ARG A 110 5.05 -6.02 21.15
CA ARG A 110 4.38 -5.40 22.31
C ARG A 110 3.85 -4.00 21.99
N TYR A 111 4.67 -3.16 21.34
CA TYR A 111 4.25 -1.82 20.93
C TYR A 111 3.07 -1.86 19.97
N ALA A 112 3.12 -2.70 18.93
CA ALA A 112 2.07 -2.85 17.94
C ALA A 112 0.74 -3.29 18.57
N GLN A 113 0.76 -4.25 19.49
CA GLN A 113 -0.43 -4.67 20.23
C GLN A 113 -1.02 -3.54 21.08
N ALA A 114 -0.19 -2.80 21.80
CA ALA A 114 -0.63 -1.68 22.63
C ALA A 114 -1.23 -0.55 21.78
N ALA A 115 -0.53 -0.15 20.72
CA ALA A 115 -1.00 0.87 19.78
C ALA A 115 -2.31 0.45 19.09
N PHE A 116 -2.39 -0.80 18.65
CA PHE A 116 -3.60 -1.32 18.03
C PHE A 116 -4.77 -1.38 19.00
N SER A 117 -4.58 -1.89 20.22
CA SER A 117 -5.64 -1.97 21.24
C SER A 117 -6.14 -0.57 21.64
N SER A 118 -5.26 0.43 21.66
CA SER A 118 -5.65 1.82 21.93
C SER A 118 -6.52 2.42 20.84
N GLU A 119 -6.28 2.11 19.56
CA GLU A 119 -7.08 2.62 18.43
C GLU A 119 -8.31 1.75 18.15
N CYS A 120 -8.24 0.45 18.49
CA CYS A 120 -9.17 -0.60 18.06
C CYS A 120 -9.54 -1.53 19.25
N PRO A 121 -10.23 -1.04 20.30
CA PRO A 121 -10.40 -1.78 21.55
C PRO A 121 -11.30 -3.02 21.48
N ASN A 122 -12.08 -3.17 20.41
CA ASN A 122 -13.16 -4.18 20.31
C ASN A 122 -12.73 -5.51 19.67
N ILE A 123 -11.44 -5.71 19.41
CA ILE A 123 -10.92 -6.92 18.77
C ILE A 123 -9.71 -7.45 19.54
N ALA A 124 -9.69 -8.76 19.79
CA ALA A 124 -8.61 -9.38 20.53
C ALA A 124 -7.29 -9.31 19.75
N THR A 125 -6.20 -8.96 20.43
CA THR A 125 -4.84 -8.97 19.89
C THR A 125 -3.99 -10.04 20.54
N LYS A 126 -3.08 -10.66 19.79
CA LYS A 126 -2.10 -11.64 20.30
C LYS A 126 -0.76 -11.53 19.55
N GLU A 127 0.32 -11.95 20.19
CA GLU A 127 1.55 -12.29 19.46
C GLU A 127 1.34 -13.59 18.67
N LEU A 128 1.86 -13.65 17.45
CA LEU A 128 1.77 -14.83 16.62
C LEU A 128 2.85 -15.84 17.02
N ASN A 129 2.43 -17.03 17.41
CA ASN A 129 3.32 -18.18 17.46
C ASN A 129 3.35 -18.87 16.09
N LEU A 130 4.51 -18.91 15.43
CA LEU A 130 4.66 -19.51 14.10
C LEU A 130 4.36 -21.02 14.06
N SER A 131 4.42 -21.71 15.20
CA SER A 131 4.00 -23.12 15.31
C SER A 131 2.48 -23.30 15.33
N GLN A 132 1.73 -22.23 15.64
CA GLN A 132 0.27 -22.24 15.83
C GLN A 132 -0.36 -21.06 15.09
N ILE A 133 -0.36 -21.16 13.76
CA ILE A 133 -0.94 -20.13 12.89
C ILE A 133 -2.46 -20.27 12.88
N PRO A 134 -3.22 -19.21 13.24
CA PRO A 134 -4.68 -19.24 13.24
C PRO A 134 -5.22 -19.41 11.81
N LYS A 135 -6.38 -20.06 11.65
CA LYS A 135 -7.07 -20.21 10.37
C LYS A 135 -8.57 -19.98 10.54
N PRO A 136 -9.27 -19.39 9.56
CA PRO A 136 -8.74 -18.74 8.36
C PRO A 136 -8.07 -17.39 8.68
N PHE A 137 -7.13 -16.92 7.86
CA PHE A 137 -6.43 -15.66 8.11
C PHE A 137 -6.13 -14.83 6.84
N ILE A 138 -6.06 -13.51 7.03
CA ILE A 138 -5.54 -12.53 6.08
C ILE A 138 -4.11 -12.18 6.51
N LEU A 139 -3.18 -12.22 5.57
CA LEU A 139 -1.78 -11.84 5.80
C LEU A 139 -1.53 -10.41 5.30
N LEU A 140 -1.05 -9.55 6.18
CA LEU A 140 -0.54 -8.22 5.85
C LEU A 140 0.98 -8.24 5.88
N LEU A 141 1.59 -7.65 4.84
CA LEU A 141 3.03 -7.48 4.69
C LEU A 141 3.31 -6.03 4.34
N SER A 142 4.18 -5.37 5.09
CA SER A 142 4.43 -3.94 4.90
C SER A 142 5.91 -3.61 5.07
N HIS A 143 6.57 -3.21 3.99
CA HIS A 143 7.96 -2.74 4.01
C HIS A 143 8.97 -3.79 4.50
N VAL A 144 8.69 -5.07 4.24
CA VAL A 144 9.49 -6.19 4.73
C VAL A 144 10.52 -6.67 3.71
N ILE A 145 10.33 -6.43 2.40
CA ILE A 145 11.26 -6.97 1.37
C ILE A 145 12.71 -6.54 1.61
N GLY A 146 12.92 -5.28 2.00
CA GLY A 146 14.26 -4.75 2.28
C GLY A 146 14.94 -5.39 3.49
N GLU A 147 14.16 -5.93 4.42
CA GLU A 147 14.64 -6.45 5.70
C GLU A 147 14.89 -7.97 5.66
N LEU A 148 14.25 -8.68 4.72
CA LEU A 148 14.26 -10.14 4.70
C LEU A 148 15.52 -10.73 4.07
N THR A 149 16.15 -11.65 4.78
CA THR A 149 17.09 -12.62 4.20
C THR A 149 16.34 -13.63 3.33
N GLU A 150 17.05 -14.40 2.51
CA GLU A 150 16.43 -15.41 1.66
C GLU A 150 15.68 -16.47 2.47
N LYS A 151 16.29 -16.97 3.55
CA LYS A 151 15.67 -17.91 4.49
C LYS A 151 14.32 -17.40 5.02
N TYR A 152 14.28 -16.13 5.43
CA TYR A 152 13.07 -15.55 6.00
C TYR A 152 12.01 -15.22 4.96
N MET A 153 12.41 -14.95 3.72
CA MET A 153 11.49 -14.89 2.58
C MET A 153 10.79 -16.24 2.38
N ASP A 154 11.52 -17.35 2.46
CA ASP A 154 10.95 -18.70 2.29
C ASP A 154 10.01 -19.11 3.43
N GLU A 155 10.36 -18.78 4.67
CA GLU A 155 9.49 -18.96 5.83
C GLU A 155 8.19 -18.15 5.69
N MET A 156 8.31 -16.87 5.32
CA MET A 156 7.16 -16.01 5.07
C MET A 156 6.29 -16.55 3.93
N LEU A 157 6.88 -17.00 2.81
CA LEU A 157 6.13 -17.59 1.70
C LEU A 157 5.39 -18.87 2.10
N THR A 158 5.97 -19.67 2.99
CA THR A 158 5.31 -20.87 3.56
C THR A 158 4.05 -20.48 4.36
N ILE A 159 4.09 -19.35 5.08
CA ILE A 159 2.94 -18.79 5.78
C ILE A 159 1.93 -18.22 4.79
N ALA A 160 2.39 -17.40 3.84
CA ALA A 160 1.56 -16.76 2.81
C ALA A 160 0.73 -17.78 2.04
N LYS A 161 1.32 -18.93 1.66
CA LYS A 161 0.62 -20.04 1.01
C LYS A 161 -0.54 -20.63 1.84
N LYS A 162 -0.64 -20.36 3.14
CA LYS A 162 -1.74 -20.83 4.01
C LYS A 162 -2.85 -19.78 4.21
N ALA A 163 -2.62 -18.52 3.80
CA ALA A 163 -3.59 -17.44 3.95
C ALA A 163 -4.83 -17.63 3.06
N GLU A 164 -5.92 -16.94 3.42
CA GLU A 164 -7.08 -16.71 2.56
C GLU A 164 -6.89 -15.49 1.67
N ALA A 165 -6.26 -14.43 2.18
CA ALA A 165 -5.90 -13.27 1.37
C ALA A 165 -4.54 -12.71 1.81
N ILE A 166 -3.84 -12.09 0.87
CA ILE A 166 -2.53 -11.46 1.08
C ILE A 166 -2.64 -10.01 0.62
N LEU A 167 -2.25 -9.08 1.49
CA LEU A 167 -2.06 -7.67 1.13
C LEU A 167 -0.61 -7.32 1.42
N TRP A 168 0.11 -6.89 0.38
CA TRP A 168 1.52 -6.55 0.47
C TRP A 168 1.74 -5.12 -0.04
N VAL A 169 2.29 -4.25 0.80
CA VAL A 169 2.63 -2.85 0.45
C VAL A 169 4.11 -2.56 0.70
N GLU A 170 4.82 -2.10 -0.32
CA GLU A 170 6.25 -1.82 -0.28
C GLU A 170 6.54 -0.40 -0.78
N PRO A 171 7.71 0.19 -0.44
CA PRO A 171 8.14 1.41 -1.11
C PRO A 171 8.40 1.12 -2.59
N ALA A 172 8.20 2.14 -3.44
CA ALA A 172 8.32 2.02 -4.89
C ALA A 172 9.76 1.92 -5.41
N LYS A 173 10.60 1.06 -4.82
CA LYS A 173 11.91 0.73 -5.39
C LYS A 173 11.72 -0.25 -6.54
N LYS A 174 12.51 -0.10 -7.60
CA LYS A 174 12.40 -0.94 -8.81
C LYS A 174 12.58 -2.42 -8.48
N GLU A 175 13.56 -2.74 -7.65
CA GLU A 175 13.88 -4.08 -7.19
C GLU A 175 12.74 -4.69 -6.37
N TYR A 176 12.09 -3.92 -5.49
CA TYR A 176 10.96 -4.41 -4.68
C TYR A 176 9.71 -4.59 -5.51
N SER A 177 9.43 -3.66 -6.44
CA SER A 177 8.34 -3.81 -7.41
C SER A 177 8.51 -5.06 -8.26
N LYS A 178 9.72 -5.31 -8.78
CA LYS A 178 10.03 -6.54 -9.51
C LYS A 178 9.83 -7.78 -8.64
N LYS A 179 10.32 -7.78 -7.40
CA LYS A 179 10.16 -8.90 -6.47
C LYS A 179 8.70 -9.18 -6.15
N ILE A 180 7.87 -8.15 -5.92
CA ILE A 180 6.42 -8.30 -5.75
C ILE A 180 5.80 -9.00 -6.97
N ILE A 181 6.19 -8.62 -8.19
CA ILE A 181 5.65 -9.23 -9.41
C ILE A 181 6.11 -10.68 -9.56
N GLU A 182 7.36 -11.00 -9.24
CA GLU A 182 7.85 -12.39 -9.22
C GLU A 182 7.02 -13.24 -8.24
N LEU A 183 6.76 -12.72 -7.03
CA LEU A 183 5.94 -13.39 -6.03
C LEU A 183 4.48 -13.51 -6.44
N ARG A 184 3.93 -12.50 -7.13
CA ARG A 184 2.60 -12.58 -7.76
C ARG A 184 2.52 -13.79 -8.70
N GLU A 185 3.51 -14.00 -9.56
CA GLU A 185 3.47 -15.13 -10.50
C GLU A 185 3.55 -16.48 -9.77
N VAL A 186 4.35 -16.59 -8.71
CA VAL A 186 4.43 -17.81 -7.88
C VAL A 186 3.13 -18.08 -7.13
N LEU A 187 2.54 -17.05 -6.52
CA LEU A 187 1.35 -17.19 -5.68
C LEU A 187 0.06 -17.43 -6.49
N LYS A 188 0.07 -17.16 -7.80
CA LYS A 188 -1.08 -17.38 -8.70
C LYS A 188 -1.54 -18.84 -8.80
N GLU A 189 -0.70 -19.80 -8.41
CA GLU A 189 -1.10 -21.21 -8.31
C GLU A 189 -2.26 -21.42 -7.33
N LYS A 190 -2.30 -20.61 -6.26
CA LYS A 190 -3.33 -20.69 -5.21
C LYS A 190 -4.29 -19.50 -5.25
N PHE A 191 -3.79 -18.31 -5.55
CA PHE A 191 -4.53 -17.07 -5.34
C PHE A 191 -4.92 -16.37 -6.65
N TRP A 192 -6.05 -15.70 -6.62
CA TRP A 192 -6.49 -14.76 -7.65
C TRP A 192 -5.90 -13.39 -7.37
N VAL A 193 -5.40 -12.74 -8.42
CA VAL A 193 -4.93 -11.35 -8.31
C VAL A 193 -6.13 -10.42 -8.23
N VAL A 194 -6.26 -9.69 -7.13
CA VAL A 194 -7.31 -8.70 -6.92
C VAL A 194 -6.84 -7.32 -7.39
N ALA A 195 -5.62 -6.93 -7.03
CA ALA A 195 -5.04 -5.64 -7.37
C ALA A 195 -3.49 -5.70 -7.27
N PRO A 196 -2.74 -4.77 -7.90
CA PRO A 196 -3.19 -3.70 -8.79
C PRO A 196 -3.59 -4.20 -10.18
N CYS A 197 -3.11 -5.36 -10.63
CA CYS A 197 -3.48 -5.90 -11.93
C CYS A 197 -4.98 -6.22 -11.96
N LEU A 198 -5.65 -5.78 -13.02
CA LEU A 198 -7.05 -6.10 -13.32
C LEU A 198 -7.17 -7.39 -14.15
N HIS A 199 -6.12 -8.21 -14.14
CA HIS A 199 -5.97 -9.36 -15.02
C HIS A 199 -5.16 -10.46 -14.33
N GLN A 200 -5.36 -11.69 -14.79
CA GLN A 200 -4.60 -12.86 -14.34
C GLN A 200 -3.42 -13.21 -15.25
N GLN A 201 -3.23 -12.50 -16.36
CA GLN A 201 -2.10 -12.72 -17.28
C GLN A 201 -0.73 -12.49 -16.61
N LYS A 202 0.34 -13.00 -17.23
CA LYS A 202 1.73 -12.69 -16.83
C LYS A 202 1.95 -11.18 -16.92
N CYS A 203 2.55 -10.60 -15.89
CA CYS A 203 2.74 -9.14 -15.84
C CYS A 203 3.81 -8.66 -16.82
N GLN A 204 3.41 -7.86 -17.83
CA GLN A 204 4.33 -7.31 -18.84
C GLN A 204 5.39 -6.34 -18.27
N MET A 205 5.17 -5.82 -17.06
CA MET A 205 6.15 -4.96 -16.39
C MET A 205 7.48 -5.67 -16.11
N LEU A 206 7.52 -7.01 -16.03
CA LEU A 206 8.77 -7.76 -15.89
C LEU A 206 9.74 -7.55 -17.06
N ASN A 207 9.21 -7.20 -18.23
CA ASN A 207 9.99 -6.97 -19.45
C ASN A 207 10.40 -5.50 -19.62
N GLN A 208 10.08 -4.63 -18.65
CA GLN A 208 10.39 -3.20 -18.71
C GLN A 208 11.74 -2.92 -18.04
N GLU A 209 12.65 -2.28 -18.76
CA GLU A 209 13.94 -1.87 -18.20
C GLU A 209 13.85 -0.54 -17.45
N LYS A 210 13.10 0.43 -18.00
CA LYS A 210 13.07 1.81 -17.47
C LYS A 210 11.92 2.06 -16.51
N ASN A 211 10.81 1.34 -16.68
CA ASN A 211 9.61 1.48 -15.87
C ASN A 211 9.50 0.35 -14.86
N TRP A 212 8.81 0.60 -13.76
CA TRP A 212 8.38 -0.42 -12.80
C TRP A 212 6.98 -0.09 -12.29
N CYS A 213 6.27 -1.10 -11.77
CA CYS A 213 4.90 -0.94 -11.30
C CYS A 213 4.89 -0.20 -9.95
N HIS A 214 4.50 1.07 -9.95
CA HIS A 214 4.41 1.89 -8.75
C HIS A 214 3.30 2.94 -8.86
N PHE A 215 2.94 3.50 -7.72
CA PHE A 215 1.87 4.48 -7.52
C PHE A 215 2.31 5.54 -6.51
N PHE A 216 1.51 6.60 -6.37
CA PHE A 216 1.76 7.67 -5.41
C PHE A 216 0.59 7.78 -4.45
N ALA A 217 0.88 7.67 -3.15
CA ALA A 217 -0.14 7.78 -2.12
C ALA A 217 -0.56 9.24 -1.97
N SER A 218 -1.84 9.43 -1.67
CA SER A 218 -2.40 10.74 -1.38
C SER A 218 -2.07 11.14 0.04
N VAL A 219 -1.56 12.36 0.22
CA VAL A 219 -1.21 12.91 1.54
C VAL A 219 -2.30 13.89 1.98
N PRO A 220 -2.84 13.76 3.21
CA PRO A 220 -3.87 14.65 3.70
C PRO A 220 -3.46 16.13 3.63
N ARG A 221 -4.36 17.01 3.17
CA ARG A 221 -4.03 18.43 2.95
C ARG A 221 -3.43 19.14 4.16
N HIS A 222 -3.91 18.81 5.36
CA HIS A 222 -3.44 19.42 6.61
C HIS A 222 -1.95 19.16 6.90
N VAL A 223 -1.37 18.08 6.35
CA VAL A 223 0.06 17.76 6.47
C VAL A 223 0.92 18.85 5.85
N PHE A 224 0.51 19.41 4.71
CA PHE A 224 1.27 20.45 4.01
C PHE A 224 1.22 21.81 4.72
N HIS A 225 0.30 22.00 5.67
CA HIS A 225 0.19 23.21 6.48
C HIS A 225 0.70 23.00 7.92
N SER A 226 1.26 21.83 8.21
CA SER A 226 1.74 21.49 9.55
C SER A 226 3.21 21.84 9.72
N SER A 227 3.51 22.70 10.71
CA SER A 227 4.89 23.03 11.06
C SER A 227 5.70 21.80 11.45
N PHE A 228 5.09 20.83 12.14
CA PHE A 228 5.71 19.55 12.46
C PHE A 228 6.24 18.86 11.21
N TRP A 229 5.40 18.71 10.18
CA TRP A 229 5.79 18.05 8.94
C TRP A 229 6.79 18.86 8.12
N SER A 230 6.72 20.20 8.14
CA SER A 230 7.75 21.04 7.53
C SER A 230 9.14 20.79 8.16
N HIS A 231 9.22 20.69 9.48
CA HIS A 231 10.48 20.35 10.16
C HIS A 231 10.98 18.95 9.79
N ILE A 232 10.08 17.96 9.74
CA ILE A 232 10.43 16.59 9.33
C ILE A 232 10.97 16.56 7.89
N GLN A 233 10.36 17.29 6.96
CA GLN A 233 10.83 17.37 5.57
C GLN A 233 12.25 17.91 5.48
N ASN A 234 12.55 18.96 6.25
CA ASN A 234 13.88 19.55 6.30
C ASN A 234 14.90 18.62 6.96
N LEU A 235 14.56 18.04 8.11
CA LEU A 235 15.43 17.12 8.87
C LEU A 235 15.79 15.88 8.04
N LEU A 236 14.78 15.25 7.43
CA LEU A 236 14.96 13.98 6.75
C LEU A 236 15.15 14.13 5.24
N GLY A 237 15.07 15.33 4.66
CA GLY A 237 15.12 15.50 3.20
C GLY A 237 14.09 14.64 2.47
N ILE A 238 12.85 14.59 2.97
CA ILE A 238 11.76 13.79 2.36
C ILE A 238 10.77 14.68 1.60
N ASP A 239 10.30 14.21 0.44
CA ASP A 239 9.22 14.87 -0.31
C ASP A 239 7.87 14.21 0.01
N LEU A 240 7.00 14.95 0.69
CA LEU A 240 5.64 14.50 1.03
C LEU A 240 4.69 14.54 -0.18
N ARG A 241 5.07 15.15 -1.30
CA ARG A 241 4.27 15.12 -2.54
C ARG A 241 4.46 13.84 -3.34
N SER A 242 5.50 13.05 -3.01
CA SER A 242 5.93 11.88 -3.76
C SER A 242 6.02 10.64 -2.85
N VAL A 243 4.89 10.26 -2.23
CA VAL A 243 4.82 9.09 -1.35
C VAL A 243 4.63 7.83 -2.19
N ALA A 244 5.69 7.40 -2.86
CA ALA A 244 5.63 6.32 -3.82
C ALA A 244 5.56 4.93 -3.16
N TYR A 245 4.75 4.05 -3.73
CA TYR A 245 4.56 2.67 -3.26
C TYR A 245 4.31 1.68 -4.40
N SER A 246 4.56 0.41 -4.13
CA SER A 246 4.16 -0.75 -4.94
C SER A 246 3.32 -1.66 -4.04
N TYR A 247 2.37 -2.39 -4.61
CA TYR A 247 1.54 -3.28 -3.82
C TYR A 247 1.04 -4.48 -4.60
N LEU A 248 0.55 -5.48 -3.89
CA LEU A 248 -0.12 -6.66 -4.40
C LEU A 248 -1.21 -7.08 -3.42
N VAL A 249 -2.39 -7.38 -3.96
CA VAL A 249 -3.50 -7.98 -3.21
C VAL A 249 -3.95 -9.23 -3.95
N MET A 250 -4.00 -10.33 -3.22
CA MET A 250 -4.44 -11.62 -3.75
C MET A 250 -5.40 -12.29 -2.79
N ASP A 251 -6.33 -13.08 -3.32
CA ASP A 251 -7.40 -13.75 -2.56
C ASP A 251 -7.55 -15.20 -3.05
N SER A 252 -7.70 -16.14 -2.14
CA SER A 252 -7.90 -17.57 -2.45
C SER A 252 -9.26 -17.80 -3.09
N ARG A 253 -10.23 -16.94 -2.77
CA ARG A 253 -11.58 -16.99 -3.30
C ARG A 253 -11.57 -16.39 -4.70
N LYS A 254 -12.20 -17.10 -5.65
CA LYS A 254 -12.40 -16.57 -6.99
C LYS A 254 -13.29 -15.34 -6.91
N THR A 255 -12.72 -14.17 -7.16
CA THR A 255 -13.46 -12.93 -7.36
C THR A 255 -13.56 -12.71 -8.86
N GLN A 256 -14.65 -13.18 -9.46
CA GLN A 256 -14.88 -12.95 -10.89
C GLN A 256 -15.39 -11.52 -11.06
N MET A 257 -14.50 -10.64 -11.47
CA MET A 257 -14.83 -9.25 -11.76
C MET A 257 -14.52 -8.96 -13.21
N GLU A 258 -15.54 -8.51 -13.95
CA GLU A 258 -15.35 -8.03 -15.32
C GLU A 258 -14.97 -6.55 -15.29
N TYR A 259 -13.69 -6.28 -15.56
CA TYR A 259 -13.16 -4.92 -15.55
C TYR A 259 -13.28 -4.20 -16.89
N GLY A 260 -13.75 -4.87 -17.96
CA GLY A 260 -14.02 -4.28 -19.28
C GLY A 260 -12.91 -3.34 -19.77
N ASN A 261 -13.24 -2.07 -19.99
CA ASN A 261 -12.33 -1.05 -20.52
C ASN A 261 -11.52 -0.31 -19.42
N LEU A 262 -11.46 -0.87 -18.21
CA LEU A 262 -10.66 -0.32 -17.13
C LEU A 262 -9.17 -0.59 -17.35
N PHE A 263 -8.37 0.35 -16.86
CA PHE A 263 -6.93 0.22 -16.80
C PHE A 263 -6.39 0.89 -15.55
N ARG A 264 -5.21 0.45 -15.14
CA ARG A 264 -4.43 1.06 -14.07
C ARG A 264 -3.42 2.04 -14.67
N ILE A 265 -3.39 3.27 -14.16
CA ILE A 265 -2.35 4.26 -14.45
C ILE A 265 -1.13 3.92 -13.60
N ILE A 266 -0.01 3.62 -14.25
CA ILE A 266 1.23 3.22 -13.59
C ILE A 266 2.19 4.41 -13.54
N GLY A 267 2.71 4.66 -12.35
CA GLY A 267 3.79 5.61 -12.11
C GLY A 267 3.42 7.06 -12.43
N THR A 268 4.39 7.79 -12.94
CA THR A 268 4.26 9.25 -13.14
C THR A 268 3.54 9.56 -14.45
N VAL A 269 2.53 10.41 -14.37
CA VAL A 269 1.91 11.03 -15.54
C VAL A 269 2.83 12.08 -16.14
N ARG A 270 3.23 11.90 -17.40
CA ARG A 270 4.10 12.85 -18.10
C ARG A 270 3.26 13.94 -18.74
N ASN A 271 3.46 15.18 -18.34
CA ASN A 271 2.68 16.32 -18.82
C ASN A 271 3.43 17.11 -19.89
N TYR A 272 2.75 17.40 -21.00
CA TYR A 272 3.20 18.25 -22.10
C TYR A 272 2.23 19.42 -22.29
N LYS A 273 2.53 20.37 -23.20
CA LYS A 273 1.70 21.59 -23.37
C LYS A 273 0.24 21.31 -23.75
N ALA A 274 -0.02 20.26 -24.54
CA ALA A 274 -1.35 19.97 -25.08
C ALA A 274 -1.93 18.60 -24.68
N TYR A 275 -1.12 17.74 -24.06
CA TYR A 275 -1.49 16.36 -23.74
C TYR A 275 -0.70 15.84 -22.54
N SER A 276 -1.18 14.75 -21.98
CA SER A 276 -0.43 13.93 -21.02
C SER A 276 -0.25 12.52 -21.55
N GLU A 277 0.88 11.91 -21.22
CA GLU A 277 1.19 10.50 -21.51
C GLU A 277 1.09 9.68 -20.21
N LEU A 278 0.33 8.59 -20.28
CA LEU A 278 0.06 7.67 -19.18
C LEU A 278 0.57 6.28 -19.55
N LEU A 279 1.36 5.64 -18.67
CA LEU A 279 1.62 4.21 -18.81
C LEU A 279 0.41 3.43 -18.28
N CYS A 280 -0.30 2.73 -19.15
CA CYS A 280 -1.58 2.09 -18.85
C CYS A 280 -1.43 0.56 -18.83
N CYS A 281 -1.84 -0.07 -17.74
CA CYS A 281 -1.98 -1.54 -17.64
C CYS A 281 -3.47 -1.90 -17.69
N SER A 282 -3.93 -2.48 -18.80
CA SER A 282 -5.35 -2.76 -19.04
C SER A 282 -5.85 -4.03 -18.35
N ALA A 283 -7.16 -4.21 -18.29
CA ALA A 283 -7.81 -5.45 -17.85
C ALA A 283 -7.48 -6.68 -18.71
N THR A 284 -6.95 -6.50 -19.93
CA THR A 284 -6.45 -7.59 -20.76
C THR A 284 -5.00 -7.96 -20.45
N GLY A 285 -4.31 -7.17 -19.62
CA GLY A 285 -2.90 -7.35 -19.29
C GLY A 285 -1.93 -6.67 -20.24
N GLU A 286 -2.43 -5.90 -21.20
CA GLU A 286 -1.60 -5.08 -22.09
C GLU A 286 -1.03 -3.88 -21.33
N LEU A 287 0.28 -3.66 -21.44
CA LEU A 287 0.98 -2.51 -20.90
C LEU A 287 1.43 -1.59 -22.02
N GLN A 288 0.84 -0.41 -22.12
CA GLN A 288 1.18 0.54 -23.19
C GLN A 288 1.11 2.00 -22.74
N PRO A 289 1.99 2.87 -23.25
CA PRO A 289 1.83 4.31 -23.10
C PRO A 289 0.65 4.80 -23.95
N LYS A 290 -0.23 5.60 -23.37
CA LYS A 290 -1.36 6.25 -24.06
C LYS A 290 -1.31 7.75 -23.89
N ARG A 291 -1.64 8.48 -24.95
CA ARG A 291 -1.69 9.94 -24.97
C ARG A 291 -3.13 10.43 -24.88
N TYR A 292 -3.37 11.38 -23.98
CA TYR A 292 -4.67 12.00 -23.76
C TYR A 292 -4.55 13.52 -23.89
N LEU A 293 -5.28 14.09 -24.85
CA LEU A 293 -5.27 15.53 -25.08
C LEU A 293 -6.00 16.26 -23.94
N HIS A 294 -5.43 17.36 -23.46
CA HIS A 294 -5.98 18.13 -22.33
C HIS A 294 -7.35 18.73 -22.60
N ARG A 295 -7.63 19.11 -23.85
CA ARG A 295 -8.94 19.66 -24.26
C ARG A 295 -10.11 18.70 -23.99
N TYR A 296 -9.86 17.39 -24.01
CA TYR A 296 -10.86 16.35 -23.74
C TYR A 296 -10.69 15.71 -22.34
N ASN A 297 -9.56 15.99 -21.68
CA ASN A 297 -9.19 15.40 -20.40
C ASN A 297 -8.64 16.48 -19.45
N PRO A 298 -9.42 17.53 -19.11
CA PRO A 298 -8.91 18.71 -18.41
C PRO A 298 -8.37 18.42 -17.01
N TRP A 299 -8.82 17.32 -16.38
CA TRP A 299 -8.34 16.89 -15.07
C TRP A 299 -6.85 16.48 -15.08
N LEU A 300 -6.33 15.96 -16.20
CA LEU A 300 -4.93 15.55 -16.31
C LEU A 300 -3.96 16.72 -16.08
N PHE A 301 -4.34 17.92 -16.51
CA PHE A 301 -3.57 19.13 -16.25
C PHE A 301 -3.80 19.70 -14.84
N LYS A 302 -5.03 19.58 -14.30
CA LYS A 302 -5.45 20.24 -13.05
C LYS A 302 -5.09 19.46 -11.78
N SER A 303 -5.29 18.15 -11.79
CA SER A 303 -5.29 17.33 -10.56
C SER A 303 -3.88 17.01 -10.06
N ILE A 304 -2.88 16.96 -10.95
CA ILE A 304 -1.48 16.69 -10.59
C ILE A 304 -0.82 17.88 -9.88
N LYS A 305 -1.26 19.12 -10.15
CA LYS A 305 -0.66 20.32 -9.54
C LYS A 305 -1.13 20.61 -8.11
N LYS A 306 -2.23 20.02 -7.65
CA LYS A 306 -2.89 20.39 -6.38
C LYS A 306 -2.81 19.34 -5.27
N GLY A 307 -2.01 18.28 -5.44
CA GLY A 307 -1.94 17.18 -4.48
C GLY A 307 -3.32 16.52 -4.26
N GLY A 308 -4.16 16.52 -5.31
CA GLY A 308 -5.48 15.91 -5.25
C GLY A 308 -5.36 14.39 -5.07
N GLU A 309 -6.25 13.82 -4.27
CA GLU A 309 -6.41 12.38 -4.17
C GLU A 309 -6.97 11.86 -5.49
N ILE A 310 -6.15 11.12 -6.26
CA ILE A 310 -6.50 10.63 -7.59
C ILE A 310 -6.48 9.10 -7.53
N SER A 311 -7.56 8.47 -8.00
CA SER A 311 -7.55 7.02 -8.21
C SER A 311 -6.54 6.65 -9.28
N THR A 312 -5.89 5.52 -9.09
CA THR A 312 -5.03 4.91 -10.11
C THR A 312 -5.83 4.12 -11.14
N LEU A 313 -7.12 3.89 -10.88
CA LEU A 313 -8.05 3.17 -11.73
C LEU A 313 -8.81 4.15 -12.63
N ALA A 314 -8.81 3.88 -13.93
CA ALA A 314 -9.48 4.72 -14.92
C ALA A 314 -10.16 3.87 -16.00
N LYS A 315 -11.15 4.46 -16.65
CA LYS A 315 -11.87 3.91 -17.80
C LYS A 315 -11.49 4.69 -19.06
N SER A 316 -11.27 3.97 -20.16
CA SER A 316 -11.14 4.55 -21.50
C SER A 316 -12.48 4.54 -22.21
N SER A 317 -12.92 5.67 -22.80
CA SER A 317 -14.20 5.75 -23.53
C SER A 317 -14.24 4.91 -24.82
N GLY A 318 -13.08 4.56 -25.37
CA GLY A 318 -12.99 3.84 -26.67
C GLY A 318 -13.29 4.73 -27.88
N GLU A 319 -13.60 6.01 -27.65
CA GLU A 319 -13.89 7.00 -28.68
C GLU A 319 -12.61 7.60 -29.30
N ASN A 320 -12.75 8.27 -30.44
CA ASN A 320 -11.69 9.06 -31.06
C ASN A 320 -12.10 10.55 -31.08
N PRO A 321 -11.49 11.41 -30.25
CA PRO A 321 -10.32 11.17 -29.42
C PRO A 321 -10.64 10.49 -28.08
N PRO A 322 -9.68 9.73 -27.50
CA PRO A 322 -9.93 8.95 -26.30
C PRO A 322 -10.10 9.85 -25.07
N MET A 323 -11.10 9.53 -24.24
CA MET A 323 -11.30 10.10 -22.91
C MET A 323 -10.85 9.12 -21.83
N CYS A 324 -10.20 9.67 -20.81
CA CYS A 324 -9.75 9.00 -19.60
C CYS A 324 -10.59 9.52 -18.43
N VAL A 325 -11.41 8.64 -17.85
CA VAL A 325 -12.26 8.98 -16.71
C VAL A 325 -11.76 8.20 -15.50
N LEU A 326 -11.41 8.90 -14.43
CA LEU A 326 -11.03 8.26 -13.17
C LEU A 326 -12.23 7.53 -12.57
N LEU A 327 -11.98 6.35 -11.99
CA LEU A 327 -13.01 5.70 -11.21
C LEU A 327 -13.11 6.38 -9.85
N GLU A 328 -14.28 6.93 -9.55
CA GLU A 328 -14.62 7.51 -8.26
C GLU A 328 -15.73 6.69 -7.63
N LYS A 329 -15.74 6.55 -6.29
CA LYS A 329 -16.92 5.99 -5.62
C LYS A 329 -18.06 6.96 -5.91
N SER A 330 -19.12 6.49 -6.56
CA SER A 330 -20.34 7.27 -6.75
C SER A 330 -20.76 7.85 -5.40
N GLN A 331 -20.65 9.17 -5.23
CA GLN A 331 -21.47 9.88 -4.27
C GLN A 331 -22.90 9.84 -4.80
N ASN A 332 -23.56 8.69 -4.71
CA ASN A 332 -25.02 8.46 -4.78
C ASN A 332 -25.30 7.02 -5.19
N LYS A 333 -25.89 6.26 -4.27
CA LYS A 333 -26.54 4.98 -4.52
C LYS A 333 -28.05 5.19 -4.77
N SER A 334 -28.44 6.30 -5.39
CA SER A 334 -29.85 6.73 -5.53
C SER A 334 -30.31 7.08 -6.95
N GLU A 335 -29.50 6.88 -7.99
CA GLU A 335 -29.92 7.18 -9.37
C GLU A 335 -29.53 6.07 -10.34
N LEU A 336 -29.94 4.84 -10.04
CA LEU A 336 -30.02 3.73 -11.01
C LEU A 336 -31.24 2.85 -10.66
N ILE A 337 -32.42 3.48 -10.63
CA ILE A 337 -33.69 2.82 -10.92
C ILE A 337 -34.39 3.72 -11.93
N GLY A 338 -34.18 3.38 -13.20
CA GLY A 338 -35.17 3.51 -14.26
C GLY A 338 -35.37 2.11 -14.80
#